data_AF-A0A511MUS6-F1
#
_entry.id   AF-A0A511MUS6-F1
#
_cell.length_a   1.000
_cell.length_b   1.000
_cell.length_c   1.000
_cell.angle_alpha   90.00
_cell.angle_beta   90.00
_cell.angle_gamma   90.00
#
_symmetry.space_group_name_H-M   'P 1'
#
loop_
_entity.id
_entity.type
_entity.pdbx_description
1 polymer ?
#
loop_
_entity_poly.entity_id
_entity_poly.type
_entity_poly.pdbx_seq_one_letter_code
_entity_poly.pdbx_strand_id
1 'polypeptide(L)'
;MLEAPQVGHPRDEIPEDTMQIQGLAGAETVRPSRLNFAGWCMYCLVQECRSARCIEQYARSVWEVCGRCGGSEYVNGHRDPENAFERCNCVGGVVEAETSGRVAEVIELRPEPVSAGPVVYESWPSDGGSPVRWTEANSATRLAGLRAHGVIG
;
A
#
# COMPACT_ATOMS: atom_id res chain seq x y z
N MET A 1 68.52 3.37 29.49
CA MET A 1 67.91 4.63 29.05
C MET A 1 68.19 4.77 27.56
N LEU A 2 67.18 4.52 26.74
CA LEU A 2 67.16 4.76 25.30
C LEU A 2 65.68 4.99 24.95
N GLU A 3 65.29 6.25 24.95
CA GLU A 3 63.98 6.71 24.48
C GLU A 3 64.04 6.84 22.95
N ALA A 4 63.03 6.29 22.28
CA ALA A 4 62.80 6.49 20.85
C ALA A 4 61.56 7.40 20.65
N PRO A 5 61.57 8.28 19.63
CA PRO A 5 60.60 9.35 19.47
C PRO A 5 59.24 8.86 18.97
N GLN A 6 58.17 9.43 19.51
CA GLN A 6 56.81 9.19 19.06
C GLN A 6 56.53 9.97 17.77
N VAL A 7 56.30 9.24 16.68
CA VAL A 7 55.82 9.79 15.41
C VAL A 7 54.30 9.92 15.50
N GLY A 8 53.82 11.15 15.63
CA GLY A 8 52.39 11.46 15.58
C GLY A 8 51.86 11.31 14.16
N HIS A 9 50.85 10.47 13.98
CA HIS A 9 50.05 10.46 12.75
C HIS A 9 48.97 11.56 12.82
N PRO A 10 48.84 12.40 11.79
CA PRO A 10 47.69 13.29 11.66
C PRO A 10 46.42 12.45 11.48
N ARG A 11 45.37 12.80 12.22
CA ARG A 11 44.03 12.26 12.05
C ARG A 11 43.46 12.94 10.81
N ASP A 12 43.51 12.26 9.67
CA ASP A 12 42.74 12.66 8.50
C ASP A 12 41.25 12.54 8.87
N GLU A 13 40.64 13.71 9.03
CA GLU A 13 39.20 13.90 9.19
C GLU A 13 38.54 13.38 7.91
N ILE A 14 37.86 12.24 8.00
CA ILE A 14 36.97 11.78 6.93
C ILE A 14 35.75 12.70 6.97
N PRO A 15 35.49 13.50 5.91
CA PRO A 15 34.31 14.33 5.86
C PRO A 15 33.06 13.45 5.92
N GLU A 16 32.17 13.73 6.87
CA GLU A 16 30.83 13.16 7.05
C GLU A 16 29.87 13.63 5.94
N ASP A 17 30.32 13.54 4.69
CA ASP A 17 29.55 13.96 3.53
C ASP A 17 28.70 12.80 3.02
N THR A 18 27.47 12.79 3.53
CA THR A 18 26.28 12.49 2.73
C THR A 18 26.28 11.15 1.99
N MET A 19 26.11 10.07 2.75
CA MET A 19 25.33 8.94 2.26
C MET A 19 23.96 8.97 2.93
N GLN A 20 23.17 10.00 2.61
CA GLN A 20 21.72 9.92 2.79
C GLN A 20 21.22 8.85 1.82
N ILE A 21 21.17 7.61 2.31
CA ILE A 21 20.25 6.62 1.76
C ILE A 21 18.87 7.17 2.07
N GLN A 22 18.38 8.02 1.17
CA GLN A 22 16.97 8.31 1.02
C GLN A 22 16.34 6.98 0.62
N GLY A 23 16.02 6.19 1.63
CA GLY A 23 15.30 4.94 1.51
C GLY A 23 13.91 5.27 0.99
N LEU A 24 13.80 5.40 -0.33
CA LEU A 24 12.64 4.95 -1.10
C LEU A 24 12.56 3.41 -1.06
N ALA A 25 12.76 2.82 0.13
CA ALA A 25 12.30 1.49 0.42
C ALA A 25 10.79 1.62 0.43
N GLY A 26 10.17 1.37 -0.73
CA GLY A 26 8.73 1.26 -0.84
C GLY A 26 8.26 0.41 0.32
N ALA A 27 7.32 0.93 1.11
CA ALA A 27 6.82 0.32 2.32
C ALA A 27 6.56 -1.17 2.05
N GLU A 28 7.54 -1.98 2.40
CA GLU A 28 7.51 -3.41 2.19
C GLU A 28 6.31 -3.86 2.98
N THR A 29 5.35 -4.48 2.30
CA THR A 29 4.06 -4.73 2.93
C THR A 29 4.31 -5.68 4.10
N VAL A 30 4.30 -5.16 5.32
CA VAL A 30 4.57 -5.86 6.59
C VAL A 30 3.38 -6.76 6.96
N ARG A 31 2.78 -7.41 5.96
CA ARG A 31 1.60 -8.26 6.12
C ARG A 31 2.04 -9.73 5.98
N PRO A 32 1.96 -10.52 7.07
CA PRO A 32 2.36 -11.92 7.04
C PRO A 32 1.30 -12.71 6.27
N SER A 33 1.65 -13.83 5.65
CA SER A 33 0.66 -14.71 5.00
C SER A 33 -0.47 -15.08 5.97
N ARG A 34 -1.73 -15.08 5.48
CA ARG A 34 -2.90 -15.51 6.26
C ARG A 34 -2.78 -16.95 6.76
N LEU A 35 -2.15 -17.80 5.97
CA LEU A 35 -1.82 -19.16 6.35
C LEU A 35 -0.38 -19.17 6.86
N ASN A 36 -0.17 -19.80 8.02
CA ASN A 36 1.19 -20.06 8.50
C ASN A 36 1.90 -21.07 7.59
N PHE A 37 3.19 -21.33 7.84
CA PHE A 37 4.00 -22.25 7.02
C PHE A 37 3.44 -23.67 6.96
N ALA A 38 2.62 -24.09 7.93
CA ALA A 38 1.97 -25.39 7.99
C ALA A 38 0.56 -25.39 7.35
N GLY A 39 0.18 -24.30 6.67
CA GLY A 39 -1.09 -24.16 5.98
C GLY A 39 -2.28 -23.82 6.88
N TRP A 40 -2.07 -23.50 8.16
CA TRP A 40 -3.16 -23.19 9.10
C TRP A 40 -3.52 -21.71 9.06
N CYS A 41 -4.82 -21.43 9.01
CA CYS A 41 -5.35 -20.06 9.05
C CYS A 41 -5.14 -19.40 10.41
N MET A 42 -4.58 -18.20 10.43
CA MET A 42 -4.34 -17.45 11.67
C MET A 42 -5.61 -17.03 12.42
N TYR A 43 -6.76 -16.96 11.74
CA TYR A 43 -8.03 -16.54 12.35
C TYR A 43 -8.86 -17.70 12.89
N CYS A 44 -9.02 -18.77 12.11
CA CYS A 44 -9.92 -19.87 12.46
C CYS A 44 -9.21 -21.18 12.81
N LEU A 45 -7.88 -21.24 12.67
CA LEU A 45 -7.08 -22.43 12.93
C LEU A 45 -7.55 -23.67 12.16
N VAL A 46 -8.05 -23.49 10.93
CA VAL A 46 -8.35 -24.59 10.01
C VAL A 46 -7.25 -24.68 8.96
N GLN A 47 -6.79 -25.91 8.67
CA GLN A 47 -5.81 -26.20 7.64
C GLN A 47 -6.37 -25.92 6.24
N GLU A 48 -5.57 -25.28 5.39
CA GLU A 48 -5.93 -24.88 4.02
C GLU A 48 -7.24 -24.07 3.92
N CYS A 49 -7.56 -23.28 4.94
CA CYS A 49 -8.84 -22.58 5.03
C CYS A 49 -9.14 -21.71 3.78
N ARG A 50 -10.33 -21.88 3.19
CA ARG A 50 -10.87 -21.06 2.09
C ARG A 50 -12.11 -20.24 2.47
N SER A 51 -12.37 -20.07 3.77
CA SER A 51 -13.55 -19.35 4.24
C SER A 51 -13.54 -17.90 3.77
N ALA A 52 -14.62 -17.46 3.11
CA ALA A 52 -14.79 -16.08 2.65
C ALA A 52 -14.63 -15.07 3.80
N ARG A 53 -15.16 -15.39 4.99
CA ARG A 53 -15.03 -14.56 6.19
C ARG A 53 -13.56 -14.32 6.58
N CYS A 54 -12.74 -15.37 6.59
CA CYS A 54 -11.31 -15.24 6.95
C CYS A 54 -10.52 -14.49 5.88
N ILE A 55 -10.89 -14.64 4.61
CA ILE A 55 -10.27 -13.91 3.48
C ILE A 55 -10.58 -12.43 3.57
N GLU A 56 -11.85 -12.07 3.79
CA GLU A 56 -12.29 -10.69 3.90
C GLU A 56 -11.72 -10.00 5.14
N GLN A 57 -11.74 -10.67 6.30
CA GLN A 57 -11.12 -10.16 7.52
C GLN A 57 -9.63 -9.88 7.31
N TYR A 58 -8.89 -10.83 6.73
CA TYR A 58 -7.48 -10.65 6.41
C TYR A 58 -7.25 -9.51 5.40
N ALA A 59 -8.09 -9.38 4.37
CA ALA A 59 -7.95 -8.32 3.38
C ALA A 59 -8.09 -6.90 3.99
N ARG A 60 -8.93 -6.77 5.03
CA ARG A 60 -9.15 -5.52 5.76
C ARG A 60 -8.12 -5.24 6.86
N SER A 61 -7.35 -6.26 7.26
CA SER A 61 -6.36 -6.14 8.33
C SER A 61 -5.19 -5.24 7.94
N VAL A 62 -4.76 -4.41 8.90
CA VAL A 62 -3.55 -3.61 8.81
C VAL A 62 -2.53 -4.22 9.75
N TRP A 63 -1.28 -4.28 9.31
CA TRP A 63 -0.21 -4.94 10.07
C TRP A 63 0.94 -3.98 10.26
N GLU A 64 1.56 -4.06 11.43
CA GLU A 64 2.72 -3.26 11.81
C GLU A 64 3.79 -4.13 12.48
N VAL A 65 5.03 -3.65 12.44
CA VAL A 65 6.13 -4.27 13.18
C VAL A 65 5.78 -4.25 14.67
N CYS A 66 5.90 -5.39 15.33
CA CYS A 66 5.60 -5.51 16.74
C CYS A 66 6.56 -4.63 17.57
N GLY A 67 6.03 -3.61 18.24
CA GLY A 67 6.83 -2.70 19.06
C GLY A 67 7.53 -3.38 20.25
N ARG A 68 7.02 -4.53 20.72
CA ARG A 68 7.62 -5.27 21.86
C ARG A 68 8.92 -5.99 21.47
N CYS A 69 9.01 -6.54 20.26
CA CYS A 69 10.19 -7.26 19.79
C CYS A 69 10.94 -6.56 18.66
N GLY A 70 10.47 -5.41 18.18
CA GLY A 70 11.07 -4.69 17.06
C GLY A 70 11.13 -5.53 15.78
N GLY A 71 10.21 -6.49 15.61
CA GLY A 71 10.20 -7.40 14.46
C GLY A 71 11.05 -8.66 14.60
N SER A 72 11.77 -8.85 15.70
CA SER A 72 12.71 -9.98 15.81
C SER A 72 12.08 -11.31 16.22
N GLU A 73 10.78 -11.34 16.55
CA GLU A 73 10.07 -12.46 17.21
C GLU A 73 10.51 -12.77 18.65
N TYR A 74 11.57 -12.15 19.16
CA TYR A 74 12.08 -12.40 20.51
C TYR A 74 11.95 -11.16 21.38
N VAL A 75 11.56 -11.35 22.65
CA VAL A 75 11.38 -10.24 23.59
C VAL A 75 12.67 -9.44 23.69
N ASN A 76 12.60 -8.11 23.84
CA ASN A 76 13.77 -7.20 23.89
C ASN A 76 14.65 -7.17 22.62
N GLY A 77 14.13 -7.62 21.47
CA GLY A 77 14.80 -7.42 20.18
C GLY A 77 16.01 -8.32 19.94
N HIS A 78 16.13 -9.43 20.68
CA HIS A 78 17.14 -10.45 20.40
C HIS A 78 16.99 -10.93 18.95
N ARG A 79 18.08 -10.91 18.19
CA ARG A 79 18.12 -11.42 16.80
C ARG A 79 18.54 -12.87 16.71
N ASP A 80 19.21 -13.36 17.74
CA ASP A 80 19.76 -14.71 17.78
C ASP A 80 18.86 -15.59 18.66
N PRO A 81 18.25 -16.64 18.09
CA PRO A 81 17.38 -17.55 18.82
C PRO A 81 18.08 -18.26 19.98
N GLU A 82 19.40 -18.48 19.91
CA GLU A 82 20.13 -19.23 20.93
C GLU A 82 20.32 -18.45 22.23
N ASN A 83 20.26 -17.13 22.16
CA ASN A 83 20.37 -16.24 23.32
C ASN A 83 19.05 -15.61 23.76
N ALA A 84 17.96 -15.90 23.04
CA ALA A 84 16.64 -15.39 23.37
C ALA A 84 15.96 -16.25 24.44
N PHE A 85 15.63 -15.64 25.58
CA PHE A 85 14.97 -16.33 26.69
C PHE A 85 13.46 -16.54 26.48
N GLU A 86 12.82 -15.69 25.66
CA GLU A 86 11.36 -15.70 25.48
C GLU A 86 10.99 -15.30 24.05
N ARG A 87 10.05 -16.03 23.45
CA ARG A 87 9.40 -15.62 22.20
C ARG A 87 8.33 -14.55 22.48
N CYS A 88 8.28 -13.55 21.63
CA CYS A 88 7.21 -12.56 21.68
C CYS A 88 5.90 -13.18 21.18
N ASN A 89 4.77 -12.84 21.83
CA ASN A 89 3.44 -13.25 21.40
C ASN A 89 2.93 -12.38 20.22
N CYS A 90 3.70 -12.38 19.14
CA CYS A 90 3.40 -11.72 17.87
C CYS A 90 3.46 -12.74 16.74
N VAL A 91 2.87 -12.43 15.59
CA VAL A 91 2.94 -13.30 14.41
C VAL A 91 4.18 -12.93 13.63
N GLY A 92 5.27 -13.69 13.76
CA GLY A 92 6.43 -13.49 12.89
C GLY A 92 7.07 -12.09 12.99
N GLY A 93 7.04 -11.48 14.17
CA GLY A 93 7.56 -10.12 14.39
C GLY A 93 6.54 -9.01 14.12
N VAL A 94 5.30 -9.34 13.75
CA VAL A 94 4.27 -8.35 13.41
C VAL A 94 2.99 -8.56 14.21
N VAL A 95 2.21 -7.50 14.34
CA VAL A 95 0.89 -7.51 14.99
C VAL A 95 -0.15 -6.89 14.06
N GLU A 96 -1.39 -7.35 14.17
CA GLU A 96 -2.51 -6.68 13.53
C GLU A 96 -2.72 -5.36 14.27
N ALA A 97 -2.57 -4.24 13.56
CA ALA A 97 -2.71 -2.92 14.12
C ALA A 97 -4.16 -2.74 14.58
N GLU A 98 -4.33 -2.34 15.85
CA GLU A 98 -5.64 -1.87 16.29
C GLU A 98 -5.97 -0.65 15.44
N THR A 99 -7.05 -0.73 14.67
CA THR A 99 -7.55 0.43 13.95
C THR A 99 -8.13 1.36 15.01
N SER A 100 -7.27 2.19 15.62
CA SER A 100 -7.66 3.21 16.58
C SER A 100 -8.48 4.27 15.86
N GLY A 101 -9.77 3.98 15.66
CA GLY A 101 -10.89 4.94 15.69
C GLY A 101 -10.79 6.21 14.86
N ARG A 102 -9.93 6.30 13.85
CA ARG A 102 -9.94 7.41 12.88
C ARG A 102 -10.02 6.85 11.48
N VAL A 103 -11.10 6.11 11.23
CA VAL A 103 -11.68 6.11 9.90
C VAL A 103 -11.99 7.58 9.63
N ALA A 104 -11.25 8.21 8.70
CA ALA A 104 -11.64 9.51 8.21
C ALA A 104 -13.12 9.40 7.82
N GLU A 105 -13.95 10.29 8.36
CA GLU A 105 -15.37 10.33 8.03
C GLU A 105 -15.49 10.21 6.52
N VAL A 106 -16.23 9.19 6.06
CA VAL A 106 -16.58 9.07 4.65
C VAL A 106 -17.47 10.27 4.39
N ILE A 107 -16.86 11.35 3.90
CA ILE A 107 -17.61 12.45 3.31
C ILE A 107 -18.25 11.82 2.08
N GLU A 108 -19.51 11.39 2.22
CA GLU A 108 -20.36 11.20 1.06
C GLU A 108 -20.33 12.53 0.32
N LEU A 109 -19.64 12.53 -0.83
CA LEU A 109 -19.75 13.62 -1.78
C LEU A 109 -21.21 13.65 -2.18
N ARG A 110 -21.98 14.48 -1.48
CA ARG A 110 -23.35 14.83 -1.85
C ARG A 110 -23.23 15.27 -3.31
N PRO A 111 -23.83 14.57 -4.28
CA PRO A 111 -23.85 15.09 -5.64
C PRO A 111 -24.56 16.43 -5.51
N GLU A 112 -23.82 17.52 -5.74
CA GLU A 112 -24.39 18.82 -6.01
C GLU A 112 -25.55 18.57 -6.97
N PRO A 113 -26.77 19.08 -6.71
CA PRO A 113 -27.85 18.94 -7.65
C PRO A 113 -27.37 19.62 -8.93
N VAL A 114 -26.91 18.79 -9.87
CA VAL A 114 -26.49 19.23 -11.19
C VAL A 114 -27.73 19.91 -11.72
N SER A 115 -27.68 21.24 -11.76
CA SER A 115 -28.75 22.06 -12.29
C SER A 115 -29.19 21.42 -13.59
N ALA A 116 -30.50 21.28 -13.79
CA ALA A 116 -31.16 20.55 -14.88
C ALA A 116 -30.87 21.13 -16.28
N GLY A 117 -29.60 21.34 -16.59
CA GLY A 117 -29.07 21.66 -17.88
C GLY A 117 -28.90 20.40 -18.71
N PRO A 118 -28.85 20.54 -20.04
CA PRO A 118 -28.70 19.40 -20.93
C PRO A 118 -27.37 18.68 -20.65
N VAL A 119 -27.42 17.36 -20.56
CA VAL A 119 -26.21 16.53 -20.48
C VAL A 119 -25.39 16.75 -21.75
N VAL A 120 -24.17 17.25 -21.58
CA VAL A 120 -23.19 17.46 -22.66
C VAL A 120 -22.21 16.30 -22.63
N TYR A 121 -22.18 15.52 -23.71
CA TYR A 121 -21.18 14.47 -23.92
C TYR A 121 -20.02 15.05 -24.73
N GLU A 122 -18.80 14.65 -24.38
CA GLU A 122 -17.57 15.11 -25.03
C GLU A 122 -16.71 13.91 -25.43
N SER A 123 -16.23 13.88 -26.68
CA SER A 123 -15.20 12.94 -27.11
C SER A 123 -13.98 13.65 -27.70
N TRP A 124 -12.82 13.11 -27.39
CA TRP A 124 -11.52 13.59 -27.88
C TRP A 124 -11.04 12.72 -29.05
N PRO A 125 -10.60 13.32 -30.18
CA PRO A 125 -9.95 12.57 -31.24
C PRO A 125 -8.60 12.02 -30.79
N SER A 126 -8.31 10.76 -31.11
CA SER A 126 -7.04 10.11 -30.77
C SER A 126 -5.82 10.77 -31.41
N ASP A 127 -6.01 11.44 -32.56
CA ASP A 127 -4.94 12.10 -33.32
C ASP A 127 -4.65 13.53 -32.84
N GLY A 128 -5.27 13.97 -31.74
CA GLY A 128 -5.24 15.35 -31.29
C GLY A 128 -6.19 16.26 -32.08
N GLY A 129 -6.73 17.29 -31.42
CA GLY A 129 -7.72 18.19 -32.01
C GLY A 129 -8.66 18.79 -30.97
N SER A 130 -9.64 19.57 -31.43
CA SER A 130 -10.68 20.11 -30.54
C SER A 130 -11.71 19.03 -30.21
N PRO A 131 -12.19 18.95 -28.95
CA PRO A 131 -13.18 17.97 -28.56
C PRO A 131 -14.51 18.20 -29.27
N VAL A 132 -15.17 17.11 -29.65
CA VAL A 132 -16.51 17.15 -30.22
C VAL A 132 -17.51 17.07 -29.07
N ARG A 133 -18.41 18.05 -28.98
CA ARG A 133 -19.46 18.11 -27.96
C ARG A 133 -20.83 17.90 -28.58
N TRP A 134 -21.68 17.13 -27.91
CA TRP A 134 -23.09 16.98 -28.31
C TRP A 134 -24.00 16.86 -27.09
N THR A 135 -25.26 17.21 -27.29
CA THR A 135 -26.34 17.12 -26.30
C THR A 135 -27.37 16.10 -26.74
N GLU A 136 -28.15 15.55 -25.81
CA GLU A 136 -29.20 14.55 -26.12
C GLU A 136 -30.20 15.00 -27.19
N ALA A 137 -30.50 16.30 -27.24
CA ALA A 137 -31.36 16.90 -28.25
C ALA A 137 -30.85 16.70 -29.70
N ASN A 138 -29.53 16.59 -29.90
CA ASN A 138 -28.91 16.42 -31.21
C ASN A 138 -28.55 14.95 -31.52
N SER A 139 -28.62 14.06 -30.52
CA SER A 139 -28.32 12.63 -30.65
C SER A 139 -29.37 11.89 -31.50
N ALA A 140 -30.64 12.25 -31.35
CA ALA A 140 -31.76 11.63 -32.08
C ALA A 140 -31.65 11.85 -33.60
N THR A 141 -31.15 13.01 -34.02
CA THR A 141 -30.99 13.35 -35.44
C THR A 141 -29.82 12.60 -36.10
N ARG A 142 -28.79 12.22 -35.34
CA ARG A 142 -27.60 11.52 -35.87
C ARG A 142 -27.78 10.02 -36.04
N LEU A 143 -28.56 9.37 -35.16
CA LEU A 143 -28.93 7.95 -35.30
C LEU A 143 -29.81 7.70 -36.55
N ALA A 144 -30.65 8.68 -36.92
CA ALA A 144 -31.40 8.63 -38.17
C ALA A 144 -30.49 8.73 -39.40
N GLY A 145 -29.44 9.56 -39.34
CA GLY A 145 -28.46 9.71 -40.43
C GLY A 145 -27.52 8.51 -40.61
N LEU A 146 -27.05 7.89 -39.53
CA LEU A 146 -26.15 6.73 -39.61
C LEU A 146 -26.84 5.46 -40.15
N ARG A 147 -28.15 5.30 -39.91
CA ARG A 147 -28.96 4.25 -40.55
C ARG A 147 -29.22 4.53 -42.04
N ALA A 148 -29.33 5.80 -42.44
CA ALA A 148 -29.53 6.16 -43.85
C ALA A 148 -28.29 5.91 -44.74
N HIS A 149 -27.09 5.84 -44.16
CA HIS A 149 -25.83 5.65 -44.89
C HIS A 149 -25.22 4.24 -44.77
N GLY A 150 -25.94 3.26 -44.19
CA GLY A 150 -25.53 1.84 -44.22
C GLY A 150 -24.22 1.51 -43.50
N VAL A 151 -23.82 2.29 -42.49
CA VAL A 151 -22.52 2.11 -41.78
C VAL A 151 -22.62 1.09 -40.63
N ILE A 152 -23.82 0.62 -40.28
CA ILE A 152 -24.02 -0.40 -39.24
C ILE A 152 -24.95 -1.47 -39.80
N GLY A 153 -24.39 -2.67 -40.04
CA GLY A 153 -25.10 -3.90 -40.37
C GLY A 153 -25.11 -4.85 -39.17
#